data_AF-A0A9X7M3F3-F1
#
_entry.id   AF-A0A9X7M3F3-F1
#
_cell.length_a   1.000
_cell.length_b   1.000
_cell.length_c   1.000
_cell.angle_alpha   90.00
_cell.angle_beta   90.00
_cell.angle_gamma   90.00
#
_symmetry.space_group_name_H-M   'P 1'
#
loop_
_entity.id
_entity.type
_entity.pdbx_description
1 polymer ?
#
loop_
_entity_poly.entity_id
_entity_poly.type
_entity_poly.pdbx_seq_one_letter_code
_entity_poly.pdbx_strand_id
1 'polypeptide(L)'
;MSVFSLYTVPSNPVEARTSQPDTHLVKGLQQASIQQYPKAIQEFEKLDYKELDKESQKAVLFSYLLSGKANKALQYEPKFAESVVSYYVAIDNLKKVNEIQVKNDVIDFEKAVLAKKDEEVVRLKDKVSVDGRREQSIVDAYLRLKKYEDCFTFAKAQGNKSVMKQVKEVEKKEVEQSTVPDEEKKKKIENIDKVLKEI
;
A
#
# COMPACT_ATOMS: atom_id res chain seq x y z
N MET A 1 -37.72 21.29 62.95
CA MET A 1 -38.48 21.43 61.69
C MET A 1 -37.50 21.81 60.60
N SER A 2 -37.33 20.97 59.59
CA SER A 2 -36.52 21.30 58.40
C SER A 2 -37.31 20.87 57.18
N VAL A 3 -37.69 21.83 56.36
CA VAL A 3 -38.47 21.66 55.13
C VAL A 3 -37.48 21.67 53.98
N PHE A 4 -37.22 20.53 53.37
CA PHE A 4 -36.53 20.47 52.09
C PHE A 4 -37.56 20.66 50.97
N SER A 5 -37.51 21.82 50.34
CA SER A 5 -38.26 22.13 49.12
C SER A 5 -37.52 21.53 47.92
N LEU A 6 -38.15 20.57 47.25
CA LEU A 6 -37.68 20.03 45.98
C LEU A 6 -38.09 21.00 44.87
N TYR A 7 -37.12 21.74 44.32
CA TYR A 7 -37.32 22.47 43.08
C TYR A 7 -37.50 21.46 41.93
N THR A 8 -38.67 21.48 41.31
CA THR A 8 -38.93 20.77 40.07
C THR A 8 -38.27 21.54 38.92
N VAL A 9 -37.24 20.94 38.32
CA VAL A 9 -36.68 21.43 37.05
C VAL A 9 -37.68 21.06 35.95
N PRO A 10 -38.18 22.02 35.14
CA PRO A 10 -39.00 21.68 33.99
C PRO A 10 -38.15 20.93 32.98
N SER A 11 -38.40 19.63 32.82
CA SER A 11 -37.86 18.84 31.72
C SER A 11 -38.60 19.20 30.45
N ASN A 12 -38.11 20.20 29.72
CA ASN A 12 -38.42 20.30 28.30
C ASN A 12 -37.95 18.99 27.66
N PRO A 13 -38.83 18.25 26.96
CA PRO A 13 -38.38 17.09 26.21
C PRO A 13 -37.39 17.60 25.17
N VAL A 14 -36.12 17.25 25.34
CA VAL A 14 -35.17 17.30 24.24
C VAL A 14 -35.74 16.28 23.24
N GLU A 15 -36.31 16.77 22.14
CA GLU A 15 -36.64 15.92 21.01
C GLU A 15 -35.34 15.24 20.60
N ALA A 16 -35.18 13.99 21.05
CA ALA A 16 -34.21 13.10 20.48
C ALA A 16 -34.55 13.03 19.00
N ARG A 17 -33.68 13.56 18.13
CA ARG A 17 -33.72 13.27 16.71
C ARG A 17 -33.62 11.76 16.59
N THR A 18 -34.76 11.09 16.44
CA THR A 18 -34.85 9.69 16.10
C THR A 18 -34.49 9.53 14.63
N SER A 19 -33.23 9.81 14.27
CA SER A 19 -32.67 9.14 13.11
C SER A 19 -32.70 7.67 13.46
N GLN A 20 -33.66 6.92 12.91
CA GLN A 20 -33.61 5.47 12.97
C GLN A 20 -32.19 5.07 12.56
N PRO A 21 -31.49 4.20 13.33
CA PRO A 21 -30.22 3.68 12.88
C PRO A 21 -30.46 3.15 11.47
N ASP A 22 -29.68 3.61 10.49
CA ASP A 22 -29.85 3.18 9.12
C ASP A 22 -29.80 1.65 9.12
N THR A 23 -30.97 1.04 8.95
CA THR A 23 -31.15 -0.36 9.35
C THR A 23 -30.25 -1.28 8.52
N HIS A 24 -29.88 -0.82 7.33
CA HIS A 24 -28.96 -1.49 6.42
C HIS A 24 -27.51 -1.39 6.89
N LEU A 25 -27.07 -0.25 7.41
CA LEU A 25 -25.72 -0.11 7.96
C LEU A 25 -25.51 -1.06 9.14
N VAL A 26 -26.43 -1.04 10.12
CA VAL A 26 -26.33 -1.91 11.31
C VAL A 26 -26.35 -3.39 10.92
N LYS A 27 -27.28 -3.80 10.05
CA LYS A 27 -27.35 -5.19 9.57
C LYS A 27 -26.09 -5.58 8.81
N GLY A 28 -25.59 -4.70 7.95
CA GLY A 28 -24.37 -4.95 7.19
C GLY A 28 -23.17 -5.16 8.10
N LEU A 29 -22.98 -4.29 9.10
CA LEU A 29 -21.91 -4.41 10.10
C LEU A 29 -22.04 -5.70 10.93
N GLN A 30 -23.26 -6.06 11.35
CA GLN A 30 -23.52 -7.32 12.06
C GLN A 30 -23.19 -8.56 11.21
N GLN A 31 -23.52 -8.56 9.92
CA GLN A 31 -23.16 -9.65 9.02
C GLN A 31 -21.65 -9.72 8.79
N ALA A 32 -20.98 -8.56 8.64
CA ALA A 32 -19.53 -8.49 8.46
C ALA A 32 -18.77 -8.99 9.70
N SER A 33 -19.25 -8.71 10.92
CA SER A 33 -18.59 -9.13 12.16
C SER A 33 -18.58 -10.66 12.35
N ILE A 34 -19.55 -11.36 11.77
CA ILE A 34 -19.61 -12.83 11.71
C ILE A 34 -19.10 -13.38 10.36
N GLN A 35 -18.35 -12.57 9.60
CA GLN A 35 -17.69 -12.93 8.33
C GLN A 35 -18.66 -13.31 7.19
N GLN A 36 -19.94 -12.95 7.29
CA GLN A 36 -20.92 -13.13 6.21
C GLN A 36 -20.83 -11.98 5.19
N TYR A 37 -19.64 -11.76 4.63
CA TYR A 37 -19.35 -10.63 3.74
C TYR A 37 -20.30 -10.50 2.54
N PRO A 38 -20.71 -11.60 1.85
CA PRO A 38 -21.69 -11.48 0.77
C PRO A 38 -23.03 -10.90 1.22
N LYS A 39 -23.52 -11.27 2.41
CA LYS A 39 -24.77 -10.71 2.97
C LYS A 39 -24.57 -9.30 3.48
N ALA A 40 -23.42 -9.01 4.09
CA ALA A 40 -23.08 -7.64 4.51
C ALA A 40 -23.12 -6.68 3.31
N ILE A 41 -22.55 -7.08 2.18
CA ILE A 41 -22.55 -6.30 0.94
C ILE A 41 -23.96 -6.04 0.43
N GLN A 42 -24.86 -7.03 0.48
CA GLN A 42 -26.27 -6.83 0.07
C GLN A 42 -26.96 -5.72 0.87
N GLU A 43 -26.58 -5.52 2.14
CA GLU A 43 -27.08 -4.40 2.93
C GLU A 43 -26.33 -3.11 2.62
N PHE A 44 -25.00 -3.16 2.48
CA PHE A 44 -24.20 -1.97 2.16
C PHE A 44 -24.49 -1.38 0.77
N GLU A 45 -24.91 -2.19 -0.21
CA GLU A 45 -25.30 -1.71 -1.54
C GLU A 45 -26.57 -0.84 -1.54
N LYS A 46 -27.31 -0.82 -0.42
CA LYS A 46 -28.49 0.03 -0.24
C LYS A 46 -28.15 1.39 0.40
N LEU A 47 -26.90 1.61 0.77
CA LEU A 47 -26.40 2.82 1.42
C LEU A 47 -25.72 3.74 0.41
N ASP A 48 -25.76 5.04 0.66
CA ASP A 48 -24.80 5.95 0.01
C ASP A 48 -23.46 5.90 0.75
N TYR A 49 -22.47 5.24 0.14
CA TYR A 49 -21.13 5.08 0.68
C TYR A 49 -20.49 6.43 1.10
N LYS A 50 -20.77 7.52 0.38
CA LYS A 50 -20.12 8.81 0.63
C LYS A 50 -20.60 9.49 1.90
N GLU A 51 -21.83 9.20 2.33
CA GLU A 51 -22.45 9.76 3.52
C GLU A 51 -22.08 8.98 4.81
N LEU A 52 -21.44 7.82 4.66
CA LEU A 52 -20.96 7.02 5.78
C LEU A 52 -19.77 7.66 6.49
N ASP A 53 -19.70 7.47 7.80
CA ASP A 53 -18.51 7.80 8.59
C ASP A 53 -17.29 6.95 8.18
N LYS A 54 -16.09 7.34 8.61
CA LYS A 54 -14.84 6.72 8.14
C LYS A 54 -14.68 5.28 8.63
N GLU A 55 -15.17 4.93 9.82
CA GLU A 55 -15.15 3.55 10.30
C GLU A 55 -16.08 2.66 9.46
N SER A 56 -17.30 3.15 9.19
CA SER A 56 -18.30 2.46 8.36
C SER A 56 -17.81 2.29 6.91
N GLN A 57 -17.21 3.32 6.31
CA GLN A 57 -16.59 3.24 4.98
C GLN A 57 -15.53 2.13 4.95
N LYS A 58 -14.65 2.06 5.95
CA LYS A 58 -13.65 0.99 6.04
C LYS A 58 -14.30 -0.39 6.12
N ALA A 59 -15.33 -0.57 6.94
CA ALA A 59 -16.03 -1.85 7.06
C ALA A 59 -16.63 -2.31 5.72
N VAL A 60 -17.20 -1.38 4.94
CA VAL A 60 -17.70 -1.64 3.58
C VAL A 60 -16.56 -2.07 2.65
N LEU A 61 -15.47 -1.32 2.60
CA LEU A 61 -14.31 -1.62 1.74
C LEU A 61 -13.69 -2.98 2.06
N PHE A 62 -13.50 -3.31 3.34
CA PHE A 62 -13.00 -4.61 3.76
C PHE A 62 -13.98 -5.74 3.45
N SER A 63 -15.28 -5.53 3.57
CA SER A 63 -16.27 -6.54 3.18
C SER A 63 -16.19 -6.87 1.69
N TYR A 64 -16.01 -5.86 0.83
CA TYR A 64 -15.74 -6.08 -0.59
C TYR A 64 -14.41 -6.84 -0.82
N LEU A 65 -13.32 -6.44 -0.17
CA LEU A 65 -12.02 -7.11 -0.31
C LEU A 65 -12.08 -8.58 0.11
N LEU A 66 -12.63 -8.86 1.28
CA LEU A 66 -12.69 -10.20 1.88
C LEU A 66 -13.69 -11.13 1.18
N SER A 67 -14.60 -10.59 0.38
CA SER A 67 -15.47 -11.35 -0.54
C SER A 67 -14.88 -11.51 -1.95
N GLY A 68 -13.62 -11.13 -2.17
CA GLY A 68 -12.95 -11.21 -3.47
C GLY A 68 -13.35 -10.12 -4.46
N LYS A 69 -14.08 -9.10 -4.03
CA LYS A 69 -14.56 -7.97 -4.86
C LYS A 69 -13.64 -6.74 -4.73
N ALA A 70 -12.32 -6.93 -4.76
CA ALA A 70 -11.34 -5.84 -4.60
C ALA A 70 -11.53 -4.69 -5.62
N ASN A 71 -11.91 -5.02 -6.87
CA ASN A 71 -12.23 -4.00 -7.89
C ASN A 71 -13.31 -3.01 -7.41
N LYS A 72 -14.37 -3.51 -6.77
CA LYS A 72 -15.47 -2.67 -6.28
C LYS A 72 -15.00 -1.79 -5.11
N ALA A 73 -14.18 -2.33 -4.21
CA ALA A 73 -13.57 -1.53 -3.14
C ALA A 73 -12.73 -0.36 -3.70
N LEU A 74 -11.91 -0.63 -4.71
CA LEU A 74 -11.06 0.39 -5.35
C LEU A 74 -11.83 1.40 -6.20
N GLN A 75 -12.99 1.02 -6.73
CA GLN A 75 -13.91 1.97 -7.38
C GLN A 75 -14.49 2.99 -6.38
N TYR A 76 -14.74 2.57 -5.13
CA TYR A 76 -15.19 3.49 -4.08
C TYR A 76 -14.07 4.37 -3.54
N GLU A 77 -12.90 3.77 -3.25
CA GLU A 77 -11.76 4.48 -2.67
C GLU A 77 -10.45 3.96 -3.28
N PRO A 78 -9.89 4.64 -4.29
CA PRO A 78 -8.63 4.25 -4.91
C PRO A 78 -7.45 4.21 -3.94
N LYS A 79 -7.46 5.01 -2.86
CA LYS A 79 -6.39 4.99 -1.85
C LYS A 79 -6.40 3.71 -1.00
N PHE A 80 -7.45 2.91 -1.07
CA PHE A 80 -7.53 1.61 -0.40
C PHE A 80 -6.61 0.55 -1.02
N ALA A 81 -5.95 0.85 -2.14
CA ALA A 81 -5.03 -0.06 -2.83
C ALA A 81 -3.92 -0.60 -1.93
N GLU A 82 -3.38 0.19 -1.00
CA GLU A 82 -2.37 -0.30 -0.07
C GLU A 82 -2.93 -1.42 0.83
N SER A 83 -4.15 -1.27 1.36
CA SER A 83 -4.80 -2.33 2.15
C SER A 83 -5.11 -3.58 1.33
N VAL A 84 -5.47 -3.42 0.05
CA VAL A 84 -5.67 -4.55 -0.87
C VAL A 84 -4.36 -5.32 -1.06
N VAL A 85 -3.25 -4.63 -1.33
CA VAL A 85 -1.94 -5.26 -1.50
C VAL A 85 -1.48 -5.90 -0.20
N SER A 86 -1.56 -5.21 0.93
CA SER A 86 -1.18 -5.77 2.25
C SER A 86 -1.96 -7.04 2.56
N TYR A 87 -3.26 -7.09 2.26
CA TYR A 87 -4.06 -8.29 2.44
C TYR A 87 -3.57 -9.44 1.56
N TYR A 88 -3.36 -9.20 0.26
CA TYR A 88 -2.87 -10.25 -0.65
C TYR A 88 -1.46 -10.73 -0.35
N VAL A 89 -0.59 -9.86 0.19
CA VAL A 89 0.71 -10.29 0.73
C VAL A 89 0.50 -11.17 1.96
N ALA A 90 -0.37 -10.78 2.90
CA ALA A 90 -0.60 -11.51 4.16
C ALA A 90 -1.16 -12.92 3.93
N ILE A 91 -1.92 -13.14 2.86
CA ILE A 91 -2.45 -14.46 2.49
C ILE A 91 -1.60 -15.21 1.45
N ASP A 92 -0.37 -14.74 1.20
CA ASP A 92 0.57 -15.29 0.20
C ASP A 92 -0.04 -15.48 -1.20
N ASN A 93 -0.85 -14.50 -1.63
CA ASN A 93 -1.55 -14.53 -2.91
C ASN A 93 -1.49 -13.20 -3.64
N LEU A 94 -0.29 -12.60 -3.70
CA LEU A 94 -0.06 -11.33 -4.39
C LEU A 94 -0.48 -11.39 -5.88
N LYS A 95 -0.46 -12.57 -6.51
CA LYS A 95 -0.88 -12.75 -7.91
C LYS A 95 -2.31 -12.29 -8.20
N LYS A 96 -3.19 -12.25 -7.19
CA LYS A 96 -4.56 -11.72 -7.34
C LYS A 96 -4.62 -10.26 -7.77
N VAL A 97 -3.56 -9.46 -7.58
CA VAL A 97 -3.52 -8.08 -8.11
C VAL A 97 -3.67 -8.03 -9.63
N ASN A 98 -3.36 -9.11 -10.37
CA ASN A 98 -3.55 -9.20 -11.81
C ASN A 98 -5.04 -9.22 -12.22
N GLU A 99 -5.94 -9.62 -11.32
CA GLU A 99 -7.39 -9.63 -11.56
C GLU A 99 -8.03 -8.25 -11.36
N ILE A 100 -7.28 -7.29 -10.80
CA ILE A 100 -7.75 -5.92 -10.61
C ILE A 100 -7.67 -5.16 -11.92
N GLN A 101 -8.79 -4.62 -12.37
CA GLN A 101 -8.94 -3.85 -13.61
C GLN A 101 -8.92 -2.34 -13.37
N VAL A 102 -9.17 -1.90 -12.13
CA VAL A 102 -9.11 -0.48 -11.77
C VAL A 102 -7.68 0.02 -11.91
N LYS A 103 -7.50 1.10 -12.69
CA LYS A 103 -6.20 1.76 -12.84
C LYS A 103 -5.79 2.41 -11.52
N ASN A 104 -4.62 2.05 -11.02
CA ASN A 104 -4.11 2.51 -9.74
C ASN A 104 -2.61 2.28 -9.66
N ASP A 105 -1.84 3.31 -9.34
CA ASP A 105 -0.37 3.25 -9.36
C ASP A 105 0.21 2.17 -8.42
N VAL A 106 -0.41 1.92 -7.26
CA VAL A 106 0.00 0.87 -6.33
C VAL A 106 -0.23 -0.52 -6.93
N ILE A 107 -1.40 -0.75 -7.53
CA ILE A 107 -1.72 -2.02 -8.19
C ILE A 107 -0.85 -2.24 -9.42
N ASP A 108 -0.63 -1.19 -10.21
CA ASP A 108 0.18 -1.24 -11.43
C ASP A 108 1.65 -1.52 -11.09
N PHE A 109 2.16 -0.99 -9.97
CA PHE A 109 3.48 -1.33 -9.45
C PHE A 109 3.59 -2.82 -9.14
N GLU A 110 2.65 -3.40 -8.38
CA GLU A 110 2.72 -4.84 -8.04
C GLU A 110 2.63 -5.73 -9.28
N LYS A 111 1.78 -5.37 -10.25
CA LYS A 111 1.72 -6.07 -11.54
C LYS A 111 3.04 -5.98 -12.31
N ALA A 112 3.69 -4.82 -12.30
CA ALA A 112 4.99 -4.63 -12.95
C ALA A 112 6.07 -5.50 -12.31
N VAL A 113 6.10 -5.58 -10.96
CA VAL A 113 7.01 -6.47 -10.22
C VAL A 113 6.78 -7.92 -10.60
N LEU A 114 5.52 -8.40 -10.54
CA LEU A 114 5.18 -9.79 -10.88
C LEU A 114 5.51 -10.15 -12.34
N ALA A 115 5.35 -9.19 -13.26
CA ALA A 115 5.63 -9.36 -14.68
C ALA A 115 7.10 -9.12 -15.04
N LYS A 116 7.97 -8.80 -14.07
CA LYS A 116 9.38 -8.41 -14.29
C LYS A 116 9.55 -7.28 -15.31
N LYS A 117 8.64 -6.29 -15.29
CA LYS A 117 8.72 -5.09 -16.13
C LYS A 117 9.58 -4.04 -15.42
N ASP A 118 10.88 -4.23 -15.45
CA ASP A 118 11.83 -3.48 -14.62
C ASP A 118 11.77 -1.96 -14.84
N GLU A 119 11.61 -1.50 -16.08
CA GLU A 119 11.47 -0.07 -16.39
C GLU A 119 10.23 0.54 -15.75
N GLU A 120 9.14 -0.23 -15.71
CA GLU A 120 7.87 0.19 -15.14
C GLU A 120 7.93 0.24 -13.61
N VAL A 121 8.61 -0.74 -12.98
CA VAL A 121 8.87 -0.75 -11.53
C VAL A 121 9.62 0.52 -11.13
N VAL A 122 10.71 0.84 -11.83
CA VAL A 122 11.52 2.05 -11.56
C VAL A 122 10.72 3.34 -11.79
N ARG A 123 9.84 3.37 -12.81
CA ARG A 123 8.98 4.52 -13.10
C ARG A 123 7.94 4.78 -12.01
N LEU A 124 7.38 3.72 -11.43
CA LEU A 124 6.30 3.80 -10.44
C LEU A 124 6.79 3.93 -8.99
N LYS A 125 8.09 3.72 -8.73
CA LYS A 125 8.65 3.68 -7.36
C LYS A 125 8.26 4.85 -6.45
N ASP A 126 8.14 6.07 -7.01
CA ASP A 126 7.85 7.28 -6.24
C ASP A 126 6.35 7.49 -5.99
N LYS A 127 5.51 6.60 -6.52
CA LYS A 127 4.05 6.64 -6.40
C LYS A 127 3.49 5.63 -5.41
N VAL A 128 4.35 4.84 -4.78
CA VAL A 128 3.99 3.79 -3.84
C VAL A 128 4.74 4.00 -2.54
N SER A 129 4.17 3.54 -1.43
CA SER A 129 4.93 3.47 -0.19
C SER A 129 6.04 2.44 -0.34
N VAL A 130 7.27 2.80 0.06
CA VAL A 130 8.42 1.89 0.00
C VAL A 130 8.51 1.15 1.33
N ASP A 131 8.12 -0.12 1.31
CA ASP A 131 8.42 -1.09 2.37
C ASP A 131 9.66 -1.92 1.97
N GLY A 132 10.16 -2.78 2.87
CA GLY A 132 11.35 -3.59 2.58
C GLY A 132 11.20 -4.53 1.37
N ARG A 133 9.99 -5.02 1.07
CA ARG A 133 9.74 -5.90 -0.09
C ARG A 133 9.79 -5.10 -1.39
N ARG A 134 9.16 -3.92 -1.41
CA ARG A 134 9.16 -3.02 -2.55
C ARG A 134 10.54 -2.42 -2.78
N GLU A 135 11.26 -2.06 -1.72
CA GLU A 135 12.66 -1.62 -1.79
C GLU A 135 13.50 -2.68 -2.52
N GLN A 136 13.45 -3.94 -2.08
CA GLN A 136 14.17 -5.03 -2.76
C GLN A 136 13.75 -5.16 -4.23
N SER A 137 12.45 -5.08 -4.52
CA SER A 137 11.94 -5.18 -5.89
C SER A 137 12.45 -4.04 -6.80
N ILE A 138 12.56 -2.82 -6.25
CA ILE A 138 13.08 -1.64 -6.95
C ILE A 138 14.59 -1.77 -7.19
N VAL A 139 15.35 -2.19 -6.16
CA VAL A 139 16.80 -2.44 -6.25
C VAL A 139 17.08 -3.49 -7.32
N ASP A 140 16.37 -4.62 -7.27
CA ASP A 140 16.50 -5.70 -8.23
C ASP A 140 16.23 -5.23 -9.67
N ALA A 141 15.20 -4.40 -9.87
CA ALA A 141 14.88 -3.82 -11.17
C ALA A 141 16.01 -2.90 -11.66
N TYR A 142 16.53 -2.01 -10.81
CA TYR A 142 17.67 -1.16 -11.16
C TYR A 142 18.91 -1.97 -11.55
N LEU A 143 19.24 -3.01 -10.79
CA LEU A 143 20.41 -3.85 -11.05
C LEU A 143 20.28 -4.61 -12.39
N ARG A 144 19.09 -5.14 -12.72
CA ARG A 144 18.83 -5.78 -14.02
C ARG A 144 18.93 -4.81 -15.18
N LEU A 145 18.50 -3.56 -14.97
CA LEU A 145 18.66 -2.48 -15.95
C LEU A 145 20.08 -1.90 -15.99
N LYS A 146 21.00 -2.39 -15.15
CA LYS A 146 22.37 -1.86 -15.00
C LYS A 146 22.41 -0.36 -14.68
N LYS A 147 21.39 0.15 -14.02
CA LYS A 147 21.27 1.55 -13.59
C LYS A 147 21.86 1.73 -12.19
N TYR A 148 23.16 1.46 -12.06
CA TYR A 148 23.84 1.38 -10.76
C TYR A 148 23.84 2.70 -10.00
N GLU A 149 24.09 3.83 -10.68
CA GLU A 149 24.09 5.14 -10.01
C GLU A 149 22.69 5.54 -9.51
N ASP A 150 21.65 5.35 -10.34
CA ASP A 150 20.27 5.60 -9.90
C ASP A 150 19.90 4.72 -8.71
N CYS A 151 20.32 3.44 -8.72
CA CYS A 151 20.11 2.52 -7.60
C CYS A 151 20.81 2.98 -6.34
N PHE A 152 22.05 3.47 -6.46
CA PHE A 152 22.84 3.98 -5.35
C PHE A 152 22.20 5.24 -4.75
N THR A 153 21.75 6.17 -5.59
CA THR A 153 21.01 7.36 -5.15
C THR A 153 19.71 6.99 -4.45
N PHE A 154 18.96 6.03 -4.99
CA PHE A 154 17.75 5.50 -4.36
C PHE A 154 18.06 4.90 -2.98
N ALA A 155 19.03 3.99 -2.88
CA ALA A 155 19.42 3.35 -1.62
C ALA A 155 19.92 4.37 -0.58
N LYS A 156 20.66 5.38 -1.01
CA LYS A 156 21.11 6.50 -0.16
C LYS A 156 19.93 7.30 0.37
N ALA A 157 18.91 7.58 -0.45
CA ALA A 157 17.70 8.27 -0.01
C ALA A 157 16.88 7.45 1.00
N GLN A 158 16.91 6.11 0.91
CA GLN A 158 16.33 5.22 1.91
C GLN A 158 17.21 5.06 3.17
N GLY A 159 18.44 5.59 3.16
CA GLY A 159 19.42 5.38 4.23
C GLY A 159 19.97 3.95 4.30
N ASN A 160 19.78 3.14 3.27
CA ASN A 160 20.13 1.72 3.26
C ASN A 160 21.59 1.50 2.81
N LYS A 161 22.52 1.63 3.77
CA LYS A 161 23.96 1.43 3.53
C LYS A 161 24.31 0.03 3.02
N SER A 162 23.55 -0.99 3.39
CA SER A 162 23.78 -2.37 2.93
C SER A 162 23.56 -2.46 1.42
N VAL A 163 22.43 -1.94 0.94
CA VAL A 163 22.12 -1.87 -0.49
C VAL A 163 23.11 -0.99 -1.23
N MET A 164 23.49 0.17 -0.67
CA MET A 164 24.51 1.03 -1.27
C MET A 164 25.83 0.27 -1.54
N LYS A 165 26.29 -0.54 -0.58
CA LYS A 165 27.49 -1.39 -0.74
C LYS A 165 27.26 -2.47 -1.79
N GLN A 166 26.14 -3.19 -1.70
CA GLN A 166 25.78 -4.24 -2.66
C GLN A 166 25.80 -3.73 -4.11
N VAL A 167 25.19 -2.58 -4.38
CA VAL A 167 25.12 -1.99 -5.72
C VAL A 167 26.52 -1.74 -6.27
N LYS A 168 27.41 -1.15 -5.46
CA LYS A 168 28.79 -0.83 -5.87
C LYS A 168 29.65 -2.09 -6.06
N GLU A 169 29.45 -3.13 -5.25
CA GLU A 169 30.10 -4.43 -5.45
C GLU A 169 29.64 -5.13 -6.74
N VAL A 170 28.34 -5.05 -7.08
CA VAL A 170 27.82 -5.58 -8.35
C VAL A 170 28.38 -4.79 -9.53
N GLU A 171 28.37 -3.46 -9.46
CA GLU A 171 28.94 -2.58 -10.48
C GLU A 171 30.43 -2.89 -10.71
N LYS A 172 31.21 -3.06 -9.64
CA LYS A 172 32.63 -3.41 -9.71
C LYS A 172 32.86 -4.71 -10.46
N LYS A 173 32.12 -5.77 -10.13
CA LYS A 173 32.22 -7.07 -10.80
C LYS A 173 31.88 -6.99 -12.29
N GLU A 174 30.87 -6.18 -12.66
CA GLU A 174 30.50 -5.96 -14.05
C GLU A 174 31.62 -5.24 -14.81
N VAL A 175 32.23 -4.20 -14.20
CA VAL A 175 33.38 -3.49 -14.77
C VAL A 175 34.58 -4.43 -14.96
N GLU A 176 34.88 -5.28 -13.97
CA GLU A 176 35.94 -6.28 -14.04
C GLU A 176 35.77 -7.24 -15.24
N GLN A 177 34.54 -7.67 -15.50
CA GLN A 177 34.18 -8.60 -16.57
C GLN A 177 33.95 -7.93 -17.93
N SER A 178 33.87 -6.60 -17.97
CA SER A 178 33.61 -5.86 -19.20
C SER A 178 34.80 -5.86 -20.16
N THR A 179 34.51 -5.55 -21.43
CA THR A 179 35.50 -5.45 -22.53
C THR A 179 36.14 -4.07 -22.64
N VAL A 180 35.96 -3.19 -21.63
CA VAL A 180 36.59 -1.86 -21.64
C VAL A 180 38.11 -1.99 -21.46
N PRO A 181 38.91 -1.03 -21.98
CA PRO A 181 40.36 -1.06 -21.84
C PRO A 181 40.81 -1.10 -20.38
N ASP A 182 41.91 -1.81 -20.09
CA ASP A 182 42.40 -2.02 -18.72
C ASP A 182 42.63 -0.73 -17.93
N GLU A 183 43.13 0.31 -18.60
CA GLU A 183 43.34 1.62 -17.99
C GLU A 183 42.02 2.30 -17.57
N GLU A 184 40.96 2.14 -18.36
CA GLU A 184 39.62 2.65 -18.03
C GLU A 184 38.98 1.80 -16.92
N LYS A 185 39.14 0.48 -17.00
CA LYS A 185 38.69 -0.47 -15.98
C LYS A 185 39.27 -0.14 -14.60
N LYS A 186 40.59 0.09 -14.54
CA LYS A 186 41.30 0.45 -13.31
C LYS A 186 40.76 1.75 -12.71
N LYS A 187 40.58 2.80 -13.51
CA LYS A 187 40.02 4.08 -13.04
C LYS A 187 38.60 3.93 -12.48
N LYS A 188 37.75 3.15 -13.15
CA LYS A 188 36.38 2.87 -12.68
C LYS A 188 36.38 2.12 -11.35
N ILE A 189 37.21 1.09 -11.22
CA ILE A 189 37.33 0.30 -9.99
C ILE A 189 37.88 1.17 -8.83
N GLU A 190 38.90 1.99 -9.07
CA GLU A 190 39.46 2.90 -8.05
C GLU A 190 38.41 3.89 -7.54
N ASN A 191 37.58 4.44 -8.43
CA ASN A 191 36.46 5.31 -8.05
C ASN A 191 35.42 4.57 -7.21
N ILE A 192 35.05 3.35 -7.59
CA ILE A 192 34.11 2.52 -6.83
C ILE A 192 34.66 2.19 -5.45
N ASP A 193 35.93 1.80 -5.34
CA ASP A 193 36.60 1.49 -4.07
C ASP A 193 36.67 2.72 -3.15
N LYS A 194 36.86 3.92 -3.71
CA LYS A 194 36.78 5.16 -2.94
C LYS A 194 35.38 5.36 -2.37
N VAL A 195 34.34 5.22 -3.20
CA VAL A 195 32.95 5.35 -2.75
C VAL A 195 32.64 4.33 -1.66
N LEU A 196 33.04 3.06 -1.82
CA LEU A 196 32.82 2.00 -0.83
C LEU A 196 33.44 2.31 0.54
N LYS A 197 34.60 2.97 0.58
CA LYS A 197 35.25 3.39 1.83
C LYS A 197 34.50 4.50 2.55
N GLU A 198 33.68 5.27 1.84
CA GLU A 198 32.94 6.42 2.38
C GLU A 198 31.54 6.03 2.93
N ILE A 199 31.09 4.78 2.75
CA ILE A 199 29.75 4.28 3.19
C ILE A 199 29.78 3.67 4.60
#